data_AF-A0A523HEY5-F1
#
_entry.id   AF-A0A523HEY5-F1
#
_cell.length_a   1.000
_cell.length_b   1.000
_cell.length_c   1.000
_cell.angle_alpha   90.00
_cell.angle_beta   90.00
_cell.angle_gamma   90.00
#
_symmetry.space_group_name_H-M   'P 1'
#
loop_
_entity.id
_entity.type
_entity.pdbx_description
1 polymer ?
#
loop_
_entity_poly.entity_id
_entity_poly.type
_entity_poly.pdbx_seq_one_letter_code
_entity_poly.pdbx_strand_id
1 'polypeptide(L)'
;MTIRTFTPSELLVHYQSLRDDVSSRDFFNNPEHSKTQEIWCAAQFGLGYQAHISECQIRLEDEDAQTEVDFELLVSNRTFPFQITEVQELGRRRGDEYKKEDKNANWINNDGLSGTDNNPILIKSAIDKKAKKLYANSKNLNLLVYVNLATSTNYDISSIKKESLESLDNFASVWLFLDIMAICSLKGNREIGFIPKVAFLNK
;
A
#
# COMPACT_ATOMS: atom_id res chain seq x y z
N MET A 1 -12.98 3.31 20.59
CA MET A 1 -12.63 4.07 19.38
C MET A 1 -11.99 5.41 19.72
N THR A 2 -10.66 5.41 19.83
CA THR A 2 -9.84 6.62 19.91
C THR A 2 -9.30 6.91 18.51
N ILE A 3 -9.63 8.09 17.96
CA ILE A 3 -9.07 8.57 16.69
C ILE A 3 -7.84 9.41 17.01
N ARG A 4 -6.72 9.14 16.34
CA ARG A 4 -5.48 9.88 16.51
C ARG A 4 -5.00 10.44 15.18
N THR A 5 -4.36 11.60 15.25
CA THR A 5 -3.72 12.27 14.11
C THR A 5 -2.23 12.36 14.37
N PHE A 6 -1.43 12.01 13.37
CA PHE A 6 0.03 11.99 13.44
C PHE A 6 0.61 12.74 12.24
N THR A 7 1.78 13.34 12.40
CA THR A 7 2.66 13.57 11.25
C THR A 7 3.19 12.22 10.73
N PRO A 8 3.62 12.11 9.46
CA PRO A 8 4.16 10.86 8.93
C PRO A 8 5.35 10.30 9.73
N SER A 9 6.25 11.16 10.22
CA SER A 9 7.39 10.76 11.05
C SER A 9 6.96 10.25 12.43
N GLU A 10 6.02 10.93 13.10
CA GLU A 10 5.47 10.46 14.38
C GLU A 10 4.77 9.11 14.22
N LEU A 11 4.05 8.92 13.11
CA LEU A 11 3.37 7.67 12.83
C LEU A 11 4.36 6.52 12.60
N LEU A 12 5.49 6.79 11.95
CA LEU A 12 6.54 5.79 11.77
C LEU A 12 7.16 5.38 13.11
N VAL A 13 7.40 6.34 14.01
CA VAL A 13 7.88 6.05 15.38
C VAL A 13 6.83 5.25 16.16
N HIS A 14 5.55 5.59 16.00
CA HIS A 14 4.47 4.83 16.62
C HIS A 14 4.43 3.38 16.11
N TYR A 15 4.52 3.18 14.79
CA TYR A 15 4.67 1.85 14.20
C TYR A 15 5.85 1.08 14.79
N GLN A 16 7.01 1.72 14.91
CA GLN A 16 8.21 1.09 15.49
C GLN A 16 7.93 0.59 16.91
N SER A 17 7.31 1.41 17.77
CA SER A 17 6.96 0.99 19.13
C SER A 17 5.96 -0.18 19.21
N LEU A 18 5.09 -0.34 18.20
CA LEU A 18 4.16 -1.47 18.11
C LEU A 18 4.83 -2.73 17.56
N ARG A 19 5.85 -2.53 16.72
CA ARG A 19 6.61 -3.59 16.07
C ARG A 19 7.71 -4.14 16.96
N ASP A 20 8.23 -3.32 17.87
CA ASP A 20 9.24 -3.70 18.84
C ASP A 20 8.74 -4.92 19.64
N ASP A 21 9.64 -5.87 19.88
CA ASP A 21 9.40 -7.16 20.54
C ASP A 21 8.54 -8.21 19.80
N VAL A 22 7.98 -7.90 18.62
CA VAL A 22 7.29 -8.89 17.78
C VAL A 22 8.30 -9.62 16.87
N SER A 23 8.18 -10.92 16.66
CA SER A 23 9.04 -11.60 15.65
C SER A 23 8.50 -11.35 14.24
N SER A 24 9.36 -11.28 13.21
CA SER A 24 8.88 -11.13 11.82
C SER A 24 7.93 -12.27 11.41
N ARG A 25 8.18 -13.48 11.91
CA ARG A 25 7.30 -14.62 11.71
C ARG A 25 5.91 -14.37 12.28
N ASP A 26 5.82 -13.89 13.51
CA ASP A 26 4.53 -13.62 14.15
C ASP A 26 3.81 -12.46 13.45
N PHE A 27 4.54 -11.38 13.18
CA PHE A 27 4.02 -10.16 12.54
C PHE A 27 3.29 -10.39 11.21
N PHE A 28 3.81 -11.28 10.36
CA PHE A 28 3.21 -11.56 9.05
C PHE A 28 2.21 -12.72 9.03
N ASN A 29 2.16 -13.55 10.09
CA ASN A 29 1.27 -14.72 10.14
C ASN A 29 0.06 -14.52 11.06
N ASN A 30 0.10 -13.56 11.98
CA ASN A 30 -0.98 -13.31 12.92
C ASN A 30 -1.87 -12.14 12.43
N PRO A 31 -3.18 -12.37 12.17
CA PRO A 31 -4.12 -11.32 11.77
C PRO A 31 -4.22 -10.15 12.76
N GLU A 32 -3.90 -10.35 14.04
CA GLU A 32 -3.88 -9.29 15.05
C GLU A 32 -2.93 -8.14 14.70
N HIS A 33 -1.92 -8.40 13.86
CA HIS A 33 -0.97 -7.39 13.40
C HIS A 33 -1.37 -6.69 12.10
N SER A 34 -2.56 -6.99 11.54
CA SER A 34 -3.04 -6.37 10.28
C SER A 34 -3.10 -4.85 10.40
N LYS A 35 -3.60 -4.34 11.54
CA LYS A 35 -3.64 -2.90 11.78
C LYS A 35 -2.24 -2.27 11.83
N THR A 36 -1.28 -2.96 12.45
CA THR A 36 0.12 -2.51 12.49
C THR A 36 0.75 -2.44 11.10
N GLN A 37 0.38 -3.36 10.18
CA GLN A 37 0.80 -3.29 8.78
C GLN A 37 0.18 -2.11 8.02
N GLU A 38 -1.10 -1.79 8.28
CA GLU A 38 -1.76 -0.60 7.75
C GLU A 38 -1.09 0.70 8.22
N ILE A 39 -0.80 0.80 9.52
CA ILE A 39 -0.07 1.93 10.14
C ILE A 39 1.26 2.14 9.42
N TRP A 40 2.03 1.06 9.19
CA TRP A 40 3.28 1.14 8.46
C TRP A 40 3.09 1.65 7.02
N CYS A 41 2.12 1.10 6.29
CA CYS A 41 1.83 1.54 4.91
C CYS A 41 1.45 3.03 4.88
N ALA A 42 0.59 3.47 5.79
CA ALA A 42 0.15 4.86 5.88
C ALA A 42 1.29 5.81 6.25
N ALA A 43 2.19 5.40 7.16
CA ALA A 43 3.39 6.16 7.51
C ALA A 43 4.32 6.35 6.31
N GLN A 44 4.64 5.26 5.60
CA GLN A 44 5.52 5.30 4.43
C GLN A 44 4.92 6.11 3.28
N PHE A 45 3.62 5.94 3.03
CA PHE A 45 2.89 6.78 2.08
C PHE A 45 2.95 8.26 2.46
N GLY A 46 2.69 8.59 3.73
CA GLY A 46 2.74 9.96 4.24
C GLY A 46 4.12 10.59 4.06
N LEU A 47 5.20 9.85 4.33
CA LEU A 47 6.57 10.32 4.12
C LEU A 47 6.84 10.62 2.64
N GLY A 48 6.39 9.75 1.74
CA GLY A 48 6.54 9.97 0.30
C GLY A 48 5.69 11.11 -0.23
N TYR A 49 4.48 11.22 0.28
CA TYR A 49 3.61 12.33 -0.03
C TYR A 49 4.24 13.67 0.40
N GLN A 50 4.75 13.73 1.64
CA GLN A 50 5.40 14.92 2.19
C GLN A 50 6.66 15.32 1.42
N ALA A 51 7.47 14.34 1.01
CA ALA A 51 8.70 14.59 0.27
C ALA A 51 8.48 15.16 -1.14
N HIS A 52 7.33 14.87 -1.78
CA HIS A 52 7.14 15.15 -3.21
C HIS A 52 5.93 16.03 -3.53
N ILE A 53 4.97 16.17 -2.62
CA ILE A 53 3.72 16.93 -2.84
C ILE A 53 3.58 18.08 -1.84
N SER A 54 3.30 17.79 -0.57
CA SER A 54 3.10 18.81 0.46
C SER A 54 3.11 18.22 1.87
N GLU A 55 3.27 19.08 2.87
CA GLU A 55 2.99 18.74 4.27
C GLU A 55 1.60 18.08 4.42
N CYS A 56 1.55 17.05 5.26
CA CYS A 56 0.33 16.28 5.51
C CYS A 56 0.32 15.70 6.92
N GLN A 57 -0.86 15.28 7.36
CA GLN A 57 -1.04 14.46 8.55
C GLN A 57 -1.83 13.20 8.21
N ILE A 58 -1.69 12.16 9.01
CA ILE A 58 -2.39 10.90 8.86
C ILE A 58 -3.27 10.70 10.08
N ARG A 59 -4.57 10.45 9.85
CA ARG A 59 -5.55 10.14 10.89
C ARG A 59 -5.95 8.68 10.81
N LEU A 60 -5.94 8.01 11.96
CA LEU A 60 -6.17 6.58 12.11
C LEU A 60 -7.06 6.31 13.32
N GLU A 61 -7.82 5.22 13.26
CA GLU A 61 -8.46 4.61 14.42
C GLU A 61 -7.53 3.58 15.04
N ASP A 62 -7.35 3.62 16.36
CA ASP A 62 -6.48 2.68 17.08
C ASP A 62 -7.05 1.24 17.10
N GLU A 63 -8.37 1.12 16.96
CA GLU A 63 -9.09 -0.16 16.98
C GLU A 63 -9.39 -0.62 15.54
N ASP A 64 -9.25 -1.92 15.26
CA ASP A 64 -9.71 -2.50 14.00
C ASP A 64 -11.24 -2.59 14.02
N ALA A 65 -11.88 -1.49 13.63
CA ALA A 65 -13.33 -1.38 13.55
C ALA A 65 -13.92 -1.98 12.25
N GLN A 66 -13.12 -2.66 11.41
CA GLN A 66 -13.52 -3.15 10.08
C GLN A 66 -14.28 -2.10 9.25
N THR A 67 -13.73 -0.88 9.20
CA THR A 67 -14.29 0.25 8.46
C THR A 67 -13.98 0.18 6.97
N GLU A 68 -14.75 0.91 6.15
CA GLU A 68 -14.44 1.11 4.71
C GLU A 68 -13.25 2.06 4.48
N VAL A 69 -12.56 2.49 5.53
CA VAL A 69 -11.44 3.44 5.52
C VAL A 69 -10.36 2.91 6.45
N ASP A 70 -9.15 2.71 5.92
CA ASP A 70 -8.02 2.17 6.69
C ASP A 70 -7.23 3.30 7.36
N PHE A 71 -7.13 4.46 6.67
CA PHE A 71 -6.60 5.72 7.20
C PHE A 71 -7.16 6.92 6.44
N GLU A 72 -6.95 8.13 6.96
CA GLU A 72 -7.29 9.37 6.28
C GLU A 72 -6.06 10.27 6.14
N LEU A 73 -5.86 10.82 4.94
CA LEU A 73 -4.85 11.82 4.65
C LEU A 73 -5.44 13.21 4.90
N LEU A 74 -4.77 14.02 5.72
CA LEU A 74 -5.16 15.38 6.04
C LEU A 74 -4.20 16.36 5.35
N VAL A 75 -4.72 17.14 4.40
CA VAL A 75 -3.96 18.13 3.62
C VAL A 75 -4.82 19.37 3.45
N SER A 76 -4.25 20.56 3.70
CA SER A 76 -4.93 21.85 3.50
C SER A 76 -6.33 21.92 4.15
N ASN A 77 -6.46 21.45 5.41
CA ASN A 77 -7.71 21.36 6.17
C ASN A 77 -8.81 20.48 5.55
N ARG A 78 -8.44 19.57 4.64
CA ARG A 78 -9.35 18.57 4.06
C ARG A 78 -8.92 17.19 4.47
N THR A 79 -9.88 16.27 4.43
CA THR A 79 -9.70 14.87 4.80
C THR A 79 -10.01 14.01 3.59
N PHE A 80 -9.09 13.11 3.28
CA PHE A 80 -9.20 12.19 2.15
C PHE A 80 -9.13 10.76 2.67
N PRO A 81 -10.21 9.98 2.58
CA PRO A 81 -10.20 8.60 3.06
C PRO A 81 -9.41 7.71 2.11
N PHE A 82 -8.58 6.86 2.68
CA PHE A 82 -7.78 5.86 1.98
C PHE A 82 -8.15 4.45 2.41
N GLN A 83 -8.14 3.56 1.43
CA GLN A 83 -8.11 2.11 1.60
C GLN A 83 -6.74 1.61 1.13
N ILE A 84 -6.28 0.54 1.74
CA ILE A 84 -5.03 -0.15 1.45
C ILE A 84 -5.36 -1.49 0.79
N THR A 85 -4.57 -1.85 -0.20
CA THR A 85 -4.51 -3.23 -0.70
C THR A 85 -3.06 -3.61 -0.91
N GLU A 86 -2.74 -4.87 -0.67
CA GLU A 86 -1.40 -5.39 -0.93
C GLU A 86 -1.39 -6.22 -2.22
N VAL A 87 -0.30 -6.10 -2.97
CA VAL A 87 0.04 -6.94 -4.12
C VAL A 87 1.25 -7.78 -3.73
N GLN A 88 1.08 -9.10 -3.79
CA GLN A 88 2.13 -10.10 -3.59
C GLN A 88 2.15 -11.06 -4.78
N GLU A 89 3.26 -11.74 -4.99
CA GLU A 89 3.37 -12.80 -5.99
C GLU A 89 2.39 -13.95 -5.66
N LEU A 90 1.79 -14.55 -6.69
CA LEU A 90 0.91 -15.70 -6.50
C LEU A 90 1.66 -16.84 -5.82
N GLY A 91 1.02 -17.53 -4.88
CA GLY A 91 1.64 -18.62 -4.11
C GLY A 91 2.62 -18.16 -3.03
N ARG A 92 3.12 -16.92 -3.10
CA ARG A 92 3.99 -16.35 -2.06
C ARG A 92 3.17 -16.06 -0.81
N ARG A 93 3.62 -16.58 0.33
CA ARG A 93 3.14 -16.20 1.66
C ARG A 93 4.32 -15.70 2.45
N ARG A 94 4.33 -14.41 2.80
CA ARG A 94 5.40 -13.78 3.60
C ARG A 94 5.78 -14.61 4.81
N GLY A 95 4.77 -15.11 5.51
CA GLY A 95 4.97 -15.91 6.71
C GLY A 95 5.70 -17.23 6.52
N ASP A 96 5.73 -17.77 5.29
CA ASP A 96 6.46 -18.99 4.96
C ASP A 96 7.96 -18.73 4.76
N GLU A 97 8.36 -17.50 4.38
CA GLU A 97 9.77 -17.08 4.29
C GLU A 97 10.49 -17.15 5.64
N TYR A 98 9.74 -17.05 6.74
CA TYR A 98 10.27 -17.03 8.11
C TYR A 98 10.11 -18.36 8.88
N LYS A 99 9.65 -19.45 8.23
CA LYS A 99 9.36 -20.73 8.93
C LYS A 99 10.57 -21.63 9.21
N LYS A 100 11.70 -21.50 8.48
CA LYS A 100 13.10 -21.90 8.76
C LYS A 100 13.81 -22.44 7.49
N GLU A 101 15.07 -22.01 7.34
CA GLU A 101 16.25 -22.71 6.76
C GLU A 101 16.21 -23.37 5.38
N ASP A 102 15.17 -23.23 4.56
CA ASP A 102 15.27 -23.69 3.18
C ASP A 102 16.01 -22.66 2.32
N LYS A 103 17.34 -22.79 2.25
CA LYS A 103 18.21 -22.05 1.31
C LYS A 103 17.84 -22.31 -0.16
N ASN A 104 16.88 -23.20 -0.42
CA ASN A 104 16.30 -23.53 -1.71
C ASN A 104 14.80 -23.23 -1.79
N ALA A 105 14.29 -22.20 -1.09
CA ALA A 105 12.97 -21.64 -1.39
C ALA A 105 12.98 -20.93 -2.77
N ASN A 106 13.34 -21.67 -3.82
CA ASN A 106 13.00 -21.40 -5.19
C ASN A 106 11.49 -21.60 -5.29
N TRP A 107 10.72 -20.56 -4.95
CA TRP A 107 9.32 -20.45 -5.32
C TRP A 107 9.24 -20.32 -6.84
N ILE A 108 9.51 -21.42 -7.54
CA ILE A 108 9.22 -21.56 -8.95
C ILE A 108 7.69 -21.65 -9.02
N ASN A 109 7.07 -20.53 -9.39
CA ASN A 109 5.68 -20.50 -9.76
C ASN A 109 5.46 -21.47 -10.92
N ASN A 110 4.79 -22.59 -10.65
CA ASN A 110 4.31 -23.52 -11.68
C ASN A 110 3.28 -22.87 -12.63
N ASP A 111 2.81 -21.65 -12.31
CA ASP A 111 1.78 -20.94 -13.06
C ASP A 111 2.34 -19.96 -14.11
N GLY A 112 3.67 -19.92 -14.31
CA GLY A 112 4.30 -19.10 -15.37
C GLY A 112 4.22 -17.57 -15.18
N LEU A 113 3.72 -17.10 -14.03
CA LEU A 113 3.51 -15.68 -13.73
C LEU A 113 4.67 -15.02 -12.95
N SER A 114 5.80 -15.68 -12.77
CA SER A 114 7.00 -15.08 -12.14
C SER A 114 7.78 -14.24 -13.14
N GLY A 115 7.91 -12.93 -12.89
CA GLY A 115 8.72 -12.01 -13.69
C GLY A 115 8.13 -10.60 -13.73
N THR A 116 8.97 -9.60 -14.00
CA THR A 116 8.61 -8.17 -14.09
C THR A 116 7.44 -7.89 -15.05
N ASP A 117 7.27 -8.74 -16.06
CA ASP A 117 6.26 -8.60 -17.11
C ASP A 117 4.84 -8.82 -16.60
N ASN A 118 4.66 -9.48 -15.44
CA ASN A 118 3.34 -9.76 -14.86
C ASN A 118 2.92 -8.73 -13.80
N ASN A 119 3.79 -7.78 -13.44
CA ASN A 119 3.48 -6.74 -12.46
C ASN A 119 2.20 -5.94 -12.81
N PRO A 120 1.98 -5.51 -14.06
CA PRO A 120 0.73 -4.84 -14.45
C PRO A 120 -0.52 -5.67 -14.15
N ILE A 121 -0.47 -6.97 -14.43
CA ILE A 121 -1.61 -7.88 -14.24
C ILE A 121 -1.88 -8.11 -12.76
N LEU A 122 -0.85 -8.31 -11.95
CA LEU A 122 -0.99 -8.51 -10.51
C LEU A 122 -1.54 -7.26 -9.81
N ILE A 123 -1.01 -6.09 -10.16
CA ILE A 123 -1.49 -4.80 -9.63
C ILE A 123 -2.94 -4.55 -10.07
N LYS A 124 -3.26 -4.72 -11.35
CA LYS A 124 -4.63 -4.62 -11.86
C LYS A 124 -5.57 -5.54 -11.08
N SER A 125 -5.19 -6.80 -10.89
CA SER A 125 -6.01 -7.79 -10.18
C SER A 125 -6.32 -7.38 -8.74
N ALA A 126 -5.36 -6.79 -8.03
CA ALA A 126 -5.61 -6.26 -6.68
C ALA A 126 -6.56 -5.05 -6.69
N ILE A 127 -6.37 -4.12 -7.62
CA ILE A 127 -7.26 -2.95 -7.79
C ILE A 127 -8.68 -3.43 -8.14
N ASP A 128 -8.83 -4.39 -9.05
CA ASP A 128 -10.11 -4.99 -9.45
C ASP A 128 -10.83 -5.65 -8.27
N LYS A 129 -10.11 -6.46 -7.49
CA LYS A 129 -10.66 -7.12 -6.31
C LYS A 129 -11.18 -6.08 -5.30
N LYS A 130 -10.41 -5.00 -5.09
CA LYS A 130 -10.81 -3.94 -4.17
C LYS A 130 -12.00 -3.15 -4.69
N ALA A 131 -12.00 -2.78 -5.98
CA ALA A 131 -13.12 -2.09 -6.63
C ALA A 131 -14.43 -2.90 -6.54
N LYS A 132 -14.37 -4.22 -6.76
CA LYS A 132 -15.52 -5.12 -6.64
C LYS A 132 -16.08 -5.22 -5.22
N LYS A 133 -15.24 -5.10 -4.20
CA LYS A 133 -15.64 -5.20 -2.78
C LYS A 133 -16.36 -3.94 -2.30
N LEU A 134 -16.00 -2.76 -2.81
CA LEU A 134 -16.37 -1.46 -2.21
C LEU A 134 -17.69 -0.85 -2.71
N TYR A 135 -18.53 -1.60 -3.45
CA TYR A 135 -19.84 -1.17 -3.97
C TYR A 135 -19.86 0.29 -4.51
N ALA A 136 -21.02 1.00 -4.47
CA ALA A 136 -21.26 2.27 -5.14
C ALA A 136 -20.49 3.49 -4.57
N ASN A 137 -19.89 3.38 -3.38
CA ASN A 137 -19.24 4.50 -2.69
C ASN A 137 -17.72 4.63 -2.95
N SER A 138 -17.13 3.69 -3.67
CA SER A 138 -15.69 3.65 -3.99
C SER A 138 -15.16 4.93 -4.64
N LYS A 139 -15.99 5.68 -5.39
CA LYS A 139 -15.58 6.90 -6.10
C LYS A 139 -15.07 8.02 -5.20
N ASN A 140 -15.42 8.02 -3.92
CA ASN A 140 -14.94 9.00 -2.94
C ASN A 140 -13.73 8.50 -2.15
N LEU A 141 -13.34 7.23 -2.33
CA LEU A 141 -12.19 6.62 -1.67
C LEU A 141 -10.94 6.74 -2.53
N ASN A 142 -9.81 6.88 -1.86
CA ASN A 142 -8.49 6.78 -2.46
C ASN A 142 -7.92 5.39 -2.19
N LEU A 143 -7.16 4.84 -3.13
CA LEU A 143 -6.54 3.53 -2.97
C LEU A 143 -5.02 3.68 -2.86
N LEU A 144 -4.46 3.13 -1.78
CA LEU A 144 -3.04 2.87 -1.66
C LEU A 144 -2.78 1.39 -1.95
N VAL A 145 -2.03 1.13 -3.02
CA VAL A 145 -1.59 -0.22 -3.39
C VAL A 145 -0.16 -0.38 -2.89
N TYR A 146 0.03 -1.20 -1.87
CA TYR A 146 1.35 -1.62 -1.44
C TYR A 146 1.83 -2.77 -2.33
N VAL A 147 2.87 -2.51 -3.11
CA VAL A 147 3.47 -3.47 -4.03
C VAL A 147 4.67 -4.12 -3.36
N ASN A 148 4.52 -5.40 -3.01
CA ASN A 148 5.53 -6.23 -2.38
C ASN A 148 5.86 -7.42 -3.28
N LEU A 149 6.63 -7.16 -4.33
CA LEU A 149 7.05 -8.16 -5.31
C LEU A 149 8.57 -8.37 -5.19
N ALA A 150 9.05 -9.60 -5.34
CA ALA A 150 10.44 -9.92 -5.00
C ALA A 150 11.45 -9.45 -6.07
N THR A 151 10.99 -9.12 -7.28
CA THR A 151 11.85 -9.01 -8.48
C THR A 151 11.76 -7.69 -9.23
N SER A 152 11.15 -6.64 -8.67
CA SER A 152 10.73 -5.48 -9.46
C SER A 152 11.46 -4.18 -9.10
N THR A 153 12.71 -4.03 -9.52
CA THR A 153 13.38 -2.71 -9.45
C THR A 153 12.94 -1.76 -10.57
N ASN A 154 12.22 -2.27 -11.58
CA ASN A 154 11.76 -1.49 -12.73
C ASN A 154 10.25 -1.68 -12.94
N TYR A 155 9.46 -0.71 -12.48
CA TYR A 155 8.01 -0.68 -12.70
C TYR A 155 7.70 0.17 -13.92
N ASP A 156 7.19 -0.46 -14.99
CA ASP A 156 6.60 0.28 -16.10
C ASP A 156 5.22 0.82 -15.70
N ILE A 157 5.23 2.01 -15.10
CA ILE A 157 4.02 2.73 -14.66
C ILE A 157 3.04 2.94 -15.82
N SER A 158 3.53 3.10 -17.05
CA SER A 158 2.67 3.31 -18.22
C SER A 158 1.88 2.05 -18.55
N SER A 159 2.56 0.90 -18.54
CA SER A 159 1.91 -0.41 -18.73
C SER A 159 0.94 -0.73 -17.60
N ILE A 160 1.32 -0.50 -16.33
CA ILE A 160 0.43 -0.70 -15.18
C ILE A 160 -0.83 0.17 -15.30
N LYS A 161 -0.67 1.45 -15.67
CA LYS A 161 -1.78 2.38 -15.84
C LYS A 161 -2.70 1.98 -16.98
N LYS A 162 -2.14 1.56 -18.12
CA LYS A 162 -2.91 1.07 -19.27
C LYS A 162 -3.72 -0.16 -18.91
N GLU A 163 -3.11 -1.12 -18.24
CA GLU A 163 -3.73 -2.38 -17.84
C GLU A 163 -4.84 -2.15 -16.81
N SER A 164 -4.68 -1.18 -15.90
CA SER A 164 -5.63 -0.90 -14.82
C SER A 164 -6.72 0.13 -15.17
N LEU A 165 -6.75 0.66 -16.40
CA LEU A 165 -7.47 1.89 -16.74
C LEU A 165 -8.94 1.90 -16.30
N GLU A 166 -9.69 0.85 -16.60
CA GLU A 166 -11.11 0.72 -16.24
C GLU A 166 -11.32 0.72 -14.72
N SER A 167 -10.42 0.06 -14.00
CA SER A 167 -10.49 -0.13 -12.55
C SER A 167 -10.16 1.16 -11.80
N LEU A 168 -9.27 2.00 -12.35
CA LEU A 168 -8.87 3.29 -11.77
C LEU A 168 -10.07 4.25 -11.62
N ASP A 169 -11.10 4.13 -12.46
CA ASP A 169 -12.28 5.00 -12.40
C ASP A 169 -13.23 4.72 -11.24
N ASN A 170 -12.99 3.64 -10.51
CA ASN A 170 -13.71 3.34 -9.27
C ASN A 170 -13.17 4.12 -8.08
N PHE A 171 -12.01 4.78 -8.17
CA PHE A 171 -11.38 5.48 -7.05
C PHE A 171 -11.14 6.96 -7.37
N ALA A 172 -11.15 7.81 -6.34
CA ALA A 172 -10.81 9.22 -6.45
C ALA A 172 -9.34 9.43 -6.85
N SER A 173 -8.44 8.64 -6.26
CA SER A 173 -7.03 8.52 -6.66
C SER A 173 -6.50 7.12 -6.38
N VAL A 174 -5.44 6.73 -7.07
CA VAL A 174 -4.77 5.43 -6.90
C VAL A 174 -3.26 5.64 -6.87
N TRP A 175 -2.68 5.25 -5.75
CA TRP A 175 -1.27 5.41 -5.40
C TRP A 175 -0.60 4.05 -5.29
N LEU A 176 0.66 3.98 -5.71
CA LEU A 176 1.51 2.81 -5.51
C LEU A 176 2.60 3.16 -4.51
N PHE A 177 2.78 2.30 -3.51
CA PHE A 177 3.96 2.27 -2.67
C PHE A 177 4.79 1.04 -3.03
N LEU A 178 6.00 1.27 -3.53
CA LEU A 178 6.86 0.28 -4.19
C LEU A 178 8.06 -0.04 -3.31
N ASP A 179 8.24 -1.33 -2.98
CA ASP A 179 9.46 -1.91 -2.40
C ASP A 179 10.15 -1.01 -1.37
N ILE A 180 9.37 -0.55 -0.39
CA ILE A 180 9.76 0.23 0.79
C ILE A 180 10.30 1.65 0.57
N MET A 181 10.68 2.07 -0.65
CA MET A 181 11.39 3.34 -0.85
C MET A 181 10.82 4.24 -1.94
N ALA A 182 9.74 3.85 -2.61
CA ALA A 182 9.25 4.60 -3.76
C ALA A 182 7.74 4.78 -3.76
N ILE A 183 7.29 5.92 -4.26
CA ILE A 183 5.89 6.27 -4.43
C ILE A 183 5.64 6.76 -5.85
N CYS A 184 4.47 6.42 -6.38
CA CYS A 184 3.90 7.07 -7.55
C CYS A 184 2.38 6.99 -7.52
N SER A 185 1.73 7.55 -8.53
CA SER A 185 0.29 7.48 -8.68
C SER A 185 -0.10 7.08 -10.10
N LEU A 186 -1.07 6.19 -10.21
CA LEU A 186 -1.67 5.79 -11.48
C LEU A 186 -2.76 6.79 -11.88
N LYS A 187 -3.48 7.30 -10.88
CA LYS A 187 -4.53 8.32 -10.99
C LYS A 187 -4.40 9.30 -9.83
N GLY A 188 -4.35 10.58 -10.14
CA GLY A 188 -4.33 11.65 -9.14
C GLY A 188 -5.71 12.23 -8.88
N ASN A 189 -5.81 13.02 -7.82
CA ASN A 189 -6.94 13.89 -7.51
C ASN A 189 -6.41 15.32 -7.47
N ARG A 190 -7.13 16.31 -8.02
CA ARG A 190 -6.69 17.71 -8.07
C ARG A 190 -6.36 18.29 -6.68
N GLU A 191 -7.02 17.79 -5.64
CA GLU A 191 -6.90 18.30 -4.27
C GLU A 191 -5.80 17.58 -3.48
N ILE A 192 -5.47 16.34 -3.86
CA ILE A 192 -4.41 15.53 -3.25
C ILE A 192 -3.10 15.67 -4.03
N GLY A 193 -3.13 15.97 -5.32
CA GLY A 193 -1.96 15.98 -6.18
C GLY A 193 -1.73 14.66 -6.91
N PHE A 194 -0.56 14.56 -7.55
CA PHE A 194 -0.20 13.45 -8.45
C PHE A 194 1.32 13.37 -8.65
N ILE A 195 1.86 12.16 -8.57
CA ILE A 195 3.25 11.82 -8.91
C ILE A 195 3.23 10.85 -10.12
N PRO A 196 3.47 11.32 -11.36
CA PRO A 196 3.33 10.51 -12.58
C PRO A 196 4.38 9.42 -12.76
N LYS A 197 5.50 9.52 -12.04
CA LYS A 197 6.68 8.66 -12.19
C LYS A 197 7.11 8.17 -10.82
N VAL A 198 7.87 7.08 -10.79
CA VAL A 198 8.47 6.59 -9.55
C VAL A 198 9.33 7.68 -8.90
N ALA A 199 9.02 8.01 -7.66
CA ALA A 199 9.74 8.98 -6.86
C ALA A 199 10.24 8.31 -5.57
N PHE A 200 11.53 8.42 -5.29
CA PHE A 200 12.14 7.79 -4.12
C PHE A 200 12.02 8.65 -2.87
N LEU A 201 11.82 8.00 -1.71
CA LEU A 201 11.65 8.63 -0.40
C LEU A 201 12.94 9.31 0.11
N ASN A 202 14.10 8.79 -0.28
CA ASN A 202 15.40 9.34 0.10
C ASN A 202 16.09 9.96 -1.13
N LYS A 203 16.47 11.24 -1.04
CA LYS A 203 17.44 11.89 -1.92
C LYS A 203 18.69 12.22 -1.13
#